data_AF-A0A7X8UEG4-F1
#
_entry.id   AF-A0A7X8UEG4-F1
#
_cell.length_a   1.000
_cell.length_b   1.000
_cell.length_c   1.000
_cell.angle_alpha   90.00
_cell.angle_beta   90.00
_cell.angle_gamma   90.00
#
_symmetry.space_group_name_H-M   'P 1'
#
loop_
_entity.id
_entity.type
_entity.pdbx_description
1 polymer ?
#
loop_
_entity_poly.entity_id
_entity_poly.type
_entity_poly.pdbx_seq_one_letter_code
_entity_poly.pdbx_strand_id
1 'polypeptide(L)'
;MPDKENGGFLARSLRVMQENIRRSGPAAGAGYTLLGAIVLLGGIGYGLDAWRGTSPWFLLGGLLLGLAVGFLELAKVIWRR
;
A
#
# COMPACT_ATOMS: atom_id res chain seq x y z
N MET A 1 -35.21 -15.90 -28.26
CA MET A 1 -33.92 -16.47 -27.82
C MET A 1 -33.03 -15.32 -27.33
N PRO A 2 -33.13 -14.92 -26.05
CA PRO A 2 -32.45 -13.74 -25.48
C PRO A 2 -31.07 -14.03 -24.84
N ASP A 3 -30.49 -15.22 -25.04
CA ASP A 3 -29.41 -15.74 -24.18
C ASP A 3 -27.99 -15.42 -24.68
N LYS A 4 -27.86 -14.87 -25.90
CA LYS A 4 -26.54 -14.64 -26.55
C LYS A 4 -25.98 -13.22 -26.40
N GLU A 5 -26.81 -12.21 -26.10
CA GLU A 5 -26.34 -10.83 -25.92
C GLU A 5 -25.73 -10.58 -24.53
N ASN A 6 -26.31 -11.19 -23.48
CA ASN A 6 -25.87 -11.01 -22.10
C ASN A 6 -24.45 -11.52 -21.85
N GLY A 7 -24.06 -12.63 -22.48
CA GLY A 7 -22.70 -13.19 -22.35
C GLY A 7 -21.63 -12.24 -22.90
N GLY A 8 -21.92 -11.51 -23.98
CA GLY A 8 -20.98 -10.57 -24.60
C GLY A 8 -20.80 -9.26 -23.82
N PHE A 9 -21.83 -8.80 -23.10
CA PHE A 9 -21.73 -7.63 -22.22
C PHE A 9 -20.97 -7.97 -20.94
N LEU A 10 -21.35 -9.05 -20.25
CA LEU A 10 -20.68 -9.49 -19.01
C LEU A 10 -19.21 -9.82 -19.24
N ALA A 11 -18.89 -10.55 -20.32
CA ALA A 11 -17.51 -10.87 -20.65
C ALA A 11 -16.66 -9.61 -20.91
N ARG A 12 -17.21 -8.58 -21.58
CA ARG A 12 -16.53 -7.30 -21.77
C ARG A 12 -16.33 -6.55 -20.45
N SER A 13 -17.37 -6.46 -19.62
CA SER A 13 -17.31 -5.81 -18.32
C SER A 13 -16.28 -6.48 -17.39
N LEU A 14 -16.25 -7.81 -17.36
CA LEU A 14 -15.26 -8.58 -16.60
C LEU A 14 -13.84 -8.37 -17.13
N ARG A 15 -13.65 -8.31 -18.45
CA ARG A 15 -12.34 -8.06 -19.07
C ARG A 15 -11.81 -6.67 -18.75
N VAL A 16 -12.67 -5.65 -18.79
CA VAL A 16 -12.31 -4.26 -18.39
C VAL A 16 -11.99 -4.19 -16.90
N MET A 17 -12.76 -4.89 -16.05
CA MET A 17 -12.48 -4.95 -14.61
C MET A 17 -11.15 -5.65 -14.32
N GLN A 18 -10.83 -6.76 -15.01
CA GLN A 18 -9.55 -7.45 -14.88
C GLN A 18 -8.37 -6.59 -15.36
N GLU A 19 -8.52 -5.88 -16.47
CA GLU A 19 -7.51 -4.94 -16.99
C GLU A 19 -7.23 -3.84 -15.96
N ASN A 20 -8.29 -3.25 -15.38
CA ASN A 20 -8.16 -2.23 -14.34
C ASN A 20 -7.50 -2.80 -13.08
N ILE A 21 -7.92 -3.98 -12.60
CA ILE A 21 -7.31 -4.63 -11.42
C ILE A 21 -5.82 -4.92 -11.66
N ARG A 22 -5.44 -5.41 -12.85
CA ARG A 22 -4.03 -5.62 -13.21
C ARG A 22 -3.21 -4.34 -13.20
N ARG A 23 -3.80 -3.22 -13.66
CA ARG A 23 -3.15 -1.90 -13.62
C ARG A 23 -3.05 -1.33 -12.20
N SER A 24 -4.01 -1.67 -11.33
CA SER A 24 -4.06 -1.22 -9.94
C SER A 24 -3.21 -2.06 -8.99
N GLY A 25 -2.83 -3.29 -9.37
CA GLY A 25 -2.02 -4.19 -8.55
C GLY A 25 -0.76 -3.56 -7.95
N PRO A 26 0.08 -2.86 -8.75
CA PRO A 26 1.26 -2.16 -8.25
C PRO A 26 0.94 -1.02 -7.26
N ALA A 27 -0.17 -0.31 -7.46
CA ALA A 27 -0.60 0.79 -6.58
C ALA A 27 -1.13 0.25 -5.23
N ALA A 28 -1.88 -0.85 -5.26
CA ALA A 28 -2.36 -1.52 -4.06
C ALA A 28 -1.19 -2.06 -3.22
N GLY A 29 -0.20 -2.70 -3.86
CA GLY A 29 1.00 -3.20 -3.18
C GLY A 29 1.77 -2.09 -2.45
N ALA A 30 1.93 -0.94 -3.08
CA ALA A 30 2.66 0.17 -2.48
C ALA A 30 1.95 0.78 -1.25
N GLY A 31 0.61 0.77 -1.23
CA GLY A 31 -0.18 1.16 -0.06
C GLY A 31 0.07 0.23 1.15
N TYR A 32 0.11 -1.08 0.91
CA TYR A 32 0.43 -2.05 1.98
C TYR A 32 1.87 -1.93 2.48
N THR A 33 2.84 -1.63 1.60
CA THR A 33 4.22 -1.43 2.03
C THR A 33 4.37 -0.18 2.90
N LEU A 34 3.71 0.93 2.56
CA LEU A 34 3.71 2.14 3.39
C LEU A 34 3.06 1.88 4.77
N LEU A 35 1.90 1.22 4.79
CA LEU A 35 1.23 0.85 6.03
C LEU A 35 2.12 -0.04 6.90
N GLY A 36 2.72 -1.07 6.29
CA GLY A 36 3.64 -1.98 6.97
C GLY A 36 4.88 -1.27 7.53
N ALA A 37 5.48 -0.35 6.76
CA ALA A 37 6.63 0.42 7.20
C ALA A 37 6.30 1.32 8.41
N ILE A 38 5.15 2.00 8.39
CA ILE A 38 4.69 2.85 9.50
C ILE A 38 4.44 2.02 10.76
N VAL A 39 3.69 0.93 10.65
CA VAL A 39 3.34 0.08 11.80
C VAL A 39 4.60 -0.57 12.38
N LEU A 40 5.51 -1.06 11.54
CA LEU A 40 6.73 -1.72 11.98
C LEU A 40 7.67 -0.73 12.68
N LEU A 41 8.01 0.38 12.03
CA LEU A 41 8.98 1.34 12.56
C LEU A 41 8.38 2.16 13.72
N GLY A 42 7.11 2.53 13.63
CA GLY A 42 6.38 3.18 14.73
C GLY A 42 6.24 2.26 15.94
N GLY A 43 5.96 0.97 15.74
CA GLY A 43 5.90 -0.02 16.81
C GLY A 43 7.23 -0.25 17.51
N ILE A 44 8.33 -0.33 16.73
CA ILE A 44 9.69 -0.39 17.29
C ILE A 44 10.00 0.89 18.09
N GLY A 45 9.67 2.06 17.54
CA GLY A 45 9.87 3.35 18.21
C GLY A 45 9.09 3.43 19.52
N TYR A 46 7.83 3.01 19.52
CA TYR A 46 6.99 2.95 20.71
C TYR A 46 7.58 2.03 21.78
N GLY A 47 8.02 0.83 21.42
CA GLY A 47 8.64 -0.11 22.36
C GLY A 47 9.91 0.46 23.00
N LEU A 48 10.73 1.16 22.21
CA LEU A 48 11.94 1.83 22.70
C LEU A 48 11.62 3.00 23.64
N ASP A 49 10.63 3.83 23.31
CA ASP A 49 10.18 4.91 24.19
C ASP A 49 9.61 4.38 25.51
N ALA A 50 8.78 3.33 25.45
CA ALA A 50 8.20 2.69 26.62
C ALA A 50 9.28 2.09 27.54
N TRP A 51 10.35 1.52 26.96
CA TRP A 51 11.43 0.91 27.75
C TRP A 51 12.36 1.95 28.37
N ARG A 52 12.56 3.09 27.72
CA ARG A 52 13.37 4.20 28.23
C ARG A 52 12.60 5.16 29.15
N GLY A 53 11.27 5.02 29.23
CA GLY A 53 10.40 5.98 29.93
C GLY A 53 10.49 7.39 29.34
N THR A 54 10.92 7.51 28.08
CA THR A 54 11.16 8.79 27.43
C THR A 54 9.87 9.35 26.82
N SER A 55 9.82 10.67 26.67
CA SER A 55 8.87 11.35 25.77
C SER A 55 8.93 10.70 24.37
N PRO A 56 7.82 10.61 23.61
CA PRO A 56 7.65 9.71 22.45
C PRO A 56 8.46 10.10 21.20
N TRP A 57 9.77 10.29 21.35
CA TRP A 57 10.71 10.74 20.34
C TRP A 57 11.11 9.60 19.40
N PHE A 58 11.28 8.37 19.90
CA PHE A 58 11.60 7.22 19.06
C PHE A 58 10.39 6.81 18.21
N LEU A 59 9.17 6.93 18.75
CA LEU A 59 7.92 6.76 18.01
C LEU A 59 7.80 7.80 16.91
N LEU A 60 8.01 9.09 17.20
CA LEU A 60 7.95 10.15 16.18
C LEU A 60 8.99 9.91 15.08
N GLY A 61 10.22 9.60 15.48
CA GLY A 61 11.30 9.28 14.55
C GLY A 61 10.96 8.06 13.70
N GLY A 62 10.48 6.99 14.31
CA GLY A 62 10.06 5.75 13.62
C GLY A 62 8.92 5.98 12.63
N LEU A 63 7.93 6.80 12.99
CA LEU A 63 6.83 7.19 12.09
C LEU A 63 7.32 7.99 10.90
N LEU A 64 8.16 9.00 11.12
CA LEU A 64 8.75 9.80 10.03
C LEU A 64 9.60 8.93 9.10
N LEU A 65 10.38 8.02 9.67
CA LEU A 65 11.22 7.10 8.91
C LEU A 65 10.39 6.10 8.12
N GLY A 66 9.29 5.57 8.69
CA GLY A 66 8.34 4.70 8.00
C GLY A 66 7.61 5.41 6.88
N LEU A 67 7.25 6.68 7.06
CA LEU A 67 6.71 7.53 6.01
C LEU A 67 7.72 7.69 4.87
N ALA A 68 8.96 8.07 5.20
CA ALA A 68 10.03 8.28 4.23
C ALA A 68 10.31 7.01 3.43
N VAL A 69 10.45 5.86 4.09
CA VAL A 69 10.68 4.56 3.44
C VAL A 69 9.51 4.18 2.53
N GLY A 70 8.27 4.31 3.00
CA GLY A 70 7.10 3.97 2.18
C GLY A 70 6.95 4.91 0.97
N PHE A 71 7.25 6.19 1.11
CA PHE A 71 7.30 7.12 -0.03
C PHE A 71 8.44 6.82 -1.00
N LEU A 72 9.62 6.41 -0.51
CA LEU A 72 10.71 5.96 -1.37
C LEU A 72 10.34 4.69 -2.14
N GLU A 73 9.62 3.76 -1.52
CA GLU A 73 9.12 2.56 -2.20
C GLU A 73 8.10 2.92 -3.28
N LEU A 74 7.14 3.79 -2.97
CA LEU A 74 6.19 4.35 -3.93
C LEU A 74 6.90 5.02 -5.10
N ALA A 75 7.89 5.88 -4.81
CA ALA A 75 8.68 6.56 -5.82
C ALA A 75 9.43 5.56 -6.71
N LYS A 76 10.02 4.50 -6.15
CA LYS A 76 10.65 3.42 -6.94
C LYS A 76 9.65 2.71 -7.85
N VAL A 77 8.43 2.44 -7.38
CA VAL A 77 7.40 1.78 -8.20
C VAL A 77 6.95 2.67 -9.35
N ILE A 78 6.82 3.98 -9.11
CA ILE A 78 6.40 4.97 -10.12
C ILE A 78 7.53 5.23 -11.13
N TRP A 79 8.77 5.41 -10.67
CA TRP A 79 9.92 5.77 -11.51
C TRP A 79 10.47 4.58 -12.30
N ARG A 80 10.19 3.34 -11.87
CA ARG A 80 10.59 2.13 -12.61
C ARG A 80 9.60 1.75 -13.73
N ARG A 81 8.74 2.69 -14.14
CA ARG A 81 7.94 2.62 -15.38
C ARG A 81 8.63 3.32 -16.53
#